data_AF-A0A6P3USK3-F1
#
_entry.id   AF-A0A6P3USK3-F1
#
_cell.length_a   1.000
_cell.length_b   1.000
_cell.length_c   1.000
_cell.angle_alpha   90.00
_cell.angle_beta   90.00
_cell.angle_gamma   90.00
#
_symmetry.space_group_name_H-M   'P 1'
#
loop_
_entity.id
_entity.type
_entity.pdbx_description
1 polymer ?
#
loop_
_entity_poly.entity_id
_entity_poly.type
_entity_poly.pdbx_seq_one_letter_code
_entity_poly.pdbx_strand_id
1 'polypeptide(L)'
;MPLVLNKLQFAASLLRSNLTPKVIPVKFIHPTFIKYDNDINDESVPISKDRTKVIPVEISMKYLKSSAYKKTYGEYPVWKYYRRNFKAQIPPQKTRRTCIRGGVISTGSPCPICRDEYLILDYRNIDLLKQFISEHSGEILSYNYTGICQKAYKDLCVAITKAKEYGLLSYDVPFRYYDYSEWKN
;
A
#
# COMPACT_ATOMS: atom_id res chain seq x y z
N MET A 1 -48.65 33.50 -21.51
CA MET A 1 -49.72 33.54 -20.49
C MET A 1 -49.52 32.39 -19.52
N PRO A 2 -49.76 32.51 -18.21
CA PRO A 2 -49.46 33.59 -17.27
C PRO A 2 -48.53 33.12 -16.11
N LEU A 3 -48.11 34.10 -15.32
CA LEU A 3 -47.39 34.04 -14.04
C LEU A 3 -48.33 33.63 -12.90
N VAL A 4 -47.87 32.87 -11.89
CA VAL A 4 -48.36 33.03 -10.49
C VAL A 4 -47.24 32.69 -9.49
N LEU A 5 -46.67 33.76 -8.93
CA LEU A 5 -46.06 33.84 -7.60
C LEU A 5 -47.09 33.49 -6.50
N ASN A 6 -46.67 32.94 -5.36
CA ASN A 6 -47.20 33.32 -4.03
C ASN A 6 -46.25 32.82 -2.93
N LYS A 7 -45.49 33.72 -2.28
CA LYS A 7 -45.80 34.46 -1.03
C LYS A 7 -45.68 33.55 0.21
N LEU A 8 -44.59 33.65 0.98
CA LEU A 8 -44.42 34.58 2.13
C LEU A 8 -45.57 34.53 3.13
N GLN A 9 -45.34 33.87 4.26
CA GLN A 9 -45.82 34.35 5.56
C GLN A 9 -44.74 34.11 6.62
N PHE A 10 -43.96 35.17 6.88
CA PHE A 10 -43.34 35.39 8.18
C PHE A 10 -44.44 35.86 9.13
N ALA A 11 -44.60 35.21 10.28
CA ALA A 11 -45.26 35.79 11.43
C ALA A 11 -44.29 35.68 12.62
N ALA A 12 -43.72 36.82 12.97
CA ALA A 12 -43.03 37.02 14.23
C ALA A 12 -44.07 37.16 15.35
N SER A 13 -43.82 36.56 16.51
CA SER A 13 -44.37 37.05 17.77
C SER A 13 -43.23 37.23 18.78
N LEU A 14 -43.13 38.46 19.26
CA LEU A 14 -42.13 38.98 20.17
C LEU A 14 -42.72 39.05 21.58
N LEU A 15 -41.89 38.68 22.58
CA LEU A 15 -41.89 39.10 23.99
C LEU A 15 -42.98 38.47 24.90
N ARG A 16 -42.74 38.10 26.17
CA ARG A 16 -41.67 38.44 27.12
C ARG A 16 -41.69 37.50 28.35
N SER A 17 -40.50 37.32 28.93
CA SER A 17 -40.14 37.17 30.37
C SER A 17 -41.02 36.32 31.32
N ASN A 18 -40.40 35.33 31.97
CA ASN A 18 -40.06 35.41 33.40
C ASN A 18 -39.07 34.32 33.81
N LEU A 19 -37.94 34.79 34.37
CA LEU A 19 -36.87 33.99 34.95
C LEU A 19 -37.36 33.35 36.26
N THR A 20 -37.23 32.02 36.36
CA THR A 20 -36.99 31.36 37.65
C THR A 20 -35.85 30.36 37.44
N PRO A 21 -34.72 30.47 38.16
CA PRO A 21 -33.67 29.47 38.06
C PRO A 21 -34.15 28.25 38.83
N LYS A 22 -34.56 27.20 38.13
CA LYS A 22 -34.60 25.87 38.74
C LYS A 22 -33.15 25.46 38.99
N VAL A 23 -32.64 25.79 40.17
CA VAL A 23 -31.37 25.26 40.67
C VAL A 23 -31.58 23.75 40.84
N ILE A 24 -31.10 22.98 39.86
CA ILE A 24 -30.95 21.54 40.01
C ILE A 24 -29.75 21.37 40.94
N PRO A 25 -29.88 20.72 42.12
CA PRO A 25 -28.72 20.42 42.93
C PRO A 25 -27.89 19.37 42.17
N VAL A 26 -26.85 19.83 41.49
CA VAL A 26 -25.85 18.93 40.92
C VAL A 26 -25.15 18.30 42.11
N LYS A 27 -25.48 17.04 42.40
CA LYS A 27 -24.66 16.21 43.28
C LYS A 27 -23.24 16.34 42.74
N PHE A 28 -22.35 16.93 43.54
CA PHE A 28 -20.92 16.88 43.31
C PHE A 28 -20.50 15.41 43.37
N ILE A 29 -20.66 14.71 42.25
CA ILE A 29 -19.92 13.50 41.99
C ILE A 29 -18.50 14.02 41.80
N HIS A 30 -17.72 14.07 42.87
CA HIS A 30 -16.27 13.99 42.69
C HIS A 30 -16.06 12.72 41.86
N PRO A 31 -15.56 12.81 40.62
CA PRO A 31 -14.98 11.62 40.04
C PRO A 31 -13.79 11.35 40.94
N THR A 32 -13.91 10.36 41.83
CA THR A 32 -12.76 9.58 42.22
C THR A 32 -12.22 9.10 40.89
N PHE A 33 -11.21 9.80 40.38
CA PHE A 33 -10.39 9.33 39.29
C PHE A 33 -9.72 8.10 39.89
N ILE A 34 -10.41 6.96 39.82
CA ILE A 34 -9.77 5.66 39.85
C ILE A 34 -8.80 5.82 38.70
N LYS A 35 -7.53 6.08 39.04
CA LYS A 35 -6.44 5.73 38.15
C LYS A 35 -6.65 4.24 37.95
N TYR A 36 -7.39 3.89 36.91
CA TYR A 36 -7.03 2.72 36.16
C TYR A 36 -5.60 3.05 35.76
N ASP A 37 -4.67 2.54 36.55
CA ASP A 37 -3.37 2.21 36.02
C ASP A 37 -3.72 1.36 34.80
N ASN A 38 -3.72 2.02 33.64
CA ASN A 38 -3.73 1.31 32.39
C ASN A 38 -2.42 0.55 32.47
N ASP A 39 -2.50 -0.70 32.93
CA ASP A 39 -1.49 -1.69 32.68
C ASP A 39 -1.19 -1.53 31.21
N ILE A 40 0.00 -0.97 30.94
CA ILE A 40 0.58 -0.92 29.61
C ILE A 40 0.77 -2.39 29.29
N ASN A 41 -0.27 -3.00 28.73
CA ASN A 41 -0.15 -4.20 27.95
C ASN A 41 0.68 -3.78 26.75
N ASP A 42 2.00 -3.75 26.92
CA ASP A 42 2.97 -3.86 25.85
C ASP A 42 2.75 -5.24 25.23
N GLU A 43 1.65 -5.40 24.50
CA GLU A 43 1.47 -6.50 23.57
C GLU A 43 2.51 -6.29 22.47
N SER A 44 3.73 -6.76 22.74
CA SER A 44 4.81 -6.78 21.77
C SER A 44 4.29 -7.42 20.49
N VAL A 45 4.35 -6.69 19.37
CA VAL A 45 3.92 -7.19 18.06
C VAL A 45 4.61 -8.54 17.80
N PRO A 46 3.89 -9.59 17.36
CA PRO A 46 4.51 -10.88 17.11
C PRO A 46 5.62 -10.73 16.08
N ILE A 47 6.80 -11.30 16.37
CA ILE A 47 8.02 -11.17 15.56
C ILE A 47 7.79 -11.47 14.07
N SER A 48 6.86 -12.39 13.77
CA SER A 48 6.52 -12.81 12.40
C SER A 48 5.82 -11.74 11.56
N LYS A 49 5.18 -10.74 12.21
CA LYS A 49 4.46 -9.65 11.54
C LYS A 49 5.21 -8.33 11.55
N ASP A 50 6.28 -8.22 12.33
CA ASP A 50 7.04 -6.99 12.48
C ASP A 50 7.87 -6.70 11.22
N ARG A 51 7.76 -5.48 10.69
CA ARG A 51 8.42 -4.98 9.48
C ARG A 51 9.09 -3.63 9.74
N THR A 52 9.40 -3.32 10.99
CA THR A 52 10.11 -2.09 11.40
C THR A 52 11.60 -2.14 11.07
N LYS A 53 12.22 -3.33 11.09
CA LYS A 53 13.64 -3.50 10.79
C LYS A 53 13.95 -3.22 9.33
N VAL A 54 14.89 -2.32 9.08
CA VAL A 54 15.42 -2.06 7.74
C VAL A 54 16.48 -3.12 7.43
N ILE A 55 16.24 -3.90 6.37
CA ILE A 55 17.18 -4.90 5.90
C ILE A 55 18.01 -4.30 4.75
N PRO A 56 19.34 -4.42 4.77
CA PRO A 56 20.18 -3.95 3.69
C PRO A 56 20.07 -4.88 2.46
N VAL A 57 20.26 -4.30 1.27
CA VAL A 57 20.04 -5.01 0.00
C VAL A 57 21.04 -6.15 -0.20
N GLU A 58 22.26 -6.04 0.33
CA GLU A 58 23.27 -7.09 0.22
C GLU A 58 22.81 -8.39 0.90
N ILE A 59 22.07 -8.28 2.01
CA ILE A 59 21.48 -9.43 2.69
C ILE A 59 20.38 -10.06 1.83
N SER A 60 19.55 -9.25 1.16
CA SER A 60 18.54 -9.74 0.22
C SER A 60 19.19 -10.52 -0.92
N MET A 61 20.24 -9.99 -1.54
CA MET A 61 20.98 -10.67 -2.61
C MET A 61 21.62 -11.99 -2.14
N LYS A 62 22.18 -12.00 -0.92
CA LYS A 62 22.70 -13.22 -0.30
C LYS A 62 21.59 -14.24 -0.03
N TYR A 63 20.41 -13.78 0.37
CA TYR A 63 19.24 -14.62 0.61
C TYR A 63 18.76 -15.31 -0.67
N LEU A 64 18.68 -14.61 -1.80
CA LEU A 64 18.30 -15.22 -3.09
C LEU A 64 19.24 -16.36 -3.51
N LYS A 65 20.53 -16.26 -3.17
CA LYS A 65 21.54 -17.29 -3.45
C LYS A 65 21.57 -18.43 -2.41
N SER A 66 20.80 -18.30 -1.34
CA SER A 66 20.83 -19.25 -0.23
C SER A 66 20.09 -20.56 -0.54
N SER A 67 20.48 -21.64 0.14
CA SER A 67 19.75 -22.91 0.10
C SER A 67 18.33 -22.79 0.65
N ALA A 68 18.10 -21.87 1.59
CA ALA A 68 16.79 -21.59 2.16
C ALA A 68 15.81 -21.09 1.08
N TYR A 69 16.22 -20.09 0.29
CA TYR A 69 15.40 -19.57 -0.81
C TYR A 69 15.09 -20.65 -1.85
N LYS A 70 16.10 -21.44 -2.24
CA LYS A 70 15.91 -22.56 -3.18
C LYS A 70 14.93 -23.61 -2.64
N LYS A 71 14.96 -23.91 -1.34
CA LYS A 71 14.03 -24.84 -0.71
C LYS A 71 12.60 -24.29 -0.66
N THR A 72 12.42 -22.98 -0.48
CA THR A 72 11.08 -22.37 -0.34
C THR A 72 10.40 -22.08 -1.67
N TYR A 73 11.15 -21.58 -2.66
CA TYR A 73 10.60 -21.14 -3.95
C TYR A 73 10.93 -22.07 -5.11
N GLY A 74 12.02 -22.85 -5.00
CA GLY A 74 12.50 -23.71 -6.07
C GLY A 74 13.04 -22.91 -7.26
N GLU A 75 12.64 -23.32 -8.46
CA GLU A 75 13.01 -22.67 -9.73
C GLU A 75 11.92 -21.68 -10.20
N TYR A 76 10.81 -21.60 -9.48
CA TYR A 76 9.66 -20.78 -9.85
C TYR A 76 9.79 -19.34 -9.31
N PRO A 77 9.15 -18.36 -9.97
CA PRO A 77 9.14 -16.99 -9.46
C PRO A 77 8.38 -16.91 -8.13
N VAL A 78 8.79 -15.97 -7.27
CA VAL A 78 8.29 -15.79 -5.90
C VAL A 78 6.75 -15.78 -5.79
N TRP A 79 6.08 -15.21 -6.79
CA TRP A 79 4.63 -15.03 -6.80
C TRP A 79 3.84 -16.24 -7.33
N LYS A 80 4.49 -17.29 -7.87
CA LYS A 80 3.82 -18.44 -8.51
C LYS A 80 2.83 -19.16 -7.60
N TYR A 81 3.24 -19.41 -6.36
CA TYR A 81 2.42 -20.15 -5.38
C TYR A 81 1.49 -19.25 -4.57
N TYR A 82 1.46 -17.95 -4.84
CA TYR A 82 0.60 -17.03 -4.12
C TYR A 82 -0.79 -16.99 -4.75
N ARG A 83 -1.81 -17.19 -3.91
CA ARG A 83 -3.21 -17.00 -4.28
C ARG A 83 -3.86 -16.00 -3.35
N ARG A 84 -4.50 -14.99 -3.92
CA ARG A 84 -5.23 -13.96 -3.17
C ARG A 84 -6.66 -14.42 -2.91
N ASN A 85 -7.11 -14.21 -1.67
CA ASN A 85 -8.52 -14.42 -1.31
C ASN A 85 -9.35 -13.20 -1.74
N PHE A 86 -10.38 -13.44 -2.55
CA PHE A 86 -11.37 -12.45 -2.98
C PHE A 86 -12.72 -13.15 -3.14
N LYS A 87 -13.81 -12.36 -3.22
CA LYS A 87 -15.16 -12.90 -3.35
C LYS A 87 -15.41 -13.38 -4.78
N ALA A 88 -16.05 -14.53 -4.92
CA ALA A 88 -16.47 -15.12 -6.20
C ALA A 88 -15.31 -15.51 -7.14
N GLN A 89 -15.63 -15.74 -8.42
CA GLN A 89 -14.70 -16.27 -9.42
C GLN A 89 -13.77 -15.18 -9.99
N ILE A 90 -14.24 -13.95 -10.14
CA ILE A 90 -13.50 -12.87 -10.81
C ILE A 90 -12.81 -11.98 -9.75
N PRO A 91 -11.48 -11.81 -9.81
CA PRO A 91 -10.78 -10.93 -8.90
C PRO A 91 -11.13 -9.45 -9.16
N PRO A 92 -11.07 -8.60 -8.12
CA PRO A 92 -11.17 -7.16 -8.34
C PRO A 92 -9.98 -6.69 -9.19
N GLN A 93 -10.25 -5.78 -10.13
CA GLN A 93 -9.24 -5.22 -11.04
C GLN A 93 -8.00 -4.66 -10.33
N LYS A 94 -8.21 -4.07 -9.14
CA LYS A 94 -7.14 -3.49 -8.33
C LYS A 94 -6.81 -4.37 -7.12
N THR A 95 -5.52 -4.52 -6.83
CA THR A 95 -5.08 -5.14 -5.56
C THR A 95 -5.24 -4.20 -4.38
N ARG A 96 -5.02 -4.69 -3.16
CA ARG A 96 -5.05 -3.85 -1.96
C ARG A 96 -3.94 -2.79 -2.03
N ARG A 97 -4.18 -1.60 -1.43
CA ARG A 97 -3.22 -0.50 -1.44
C ARG A 97 -1.87 -0.90 -0.82
N THR A 98 -1.90 -1.44 0.41
CA THR A 98 -0.71 -1.90 1.14
C THR A 98 -1.03 -3.15 1.95
N CYS A 99 -0.02 -4.00 2.18
CA CYS A 99 -0.10 -5.10 3.16
C CYS A 99 0.37 -4.66 4.56
N ILE A 100 1.38 -3.78 4.61
CA ILE A 100 2.03 -3.30 5.83
C ILE A 100 1.43 -1.93 6.20
N ARG A 101 1.11 -1.74 7.48
CA ARG A 101 0.61 -0.49 8.07
C ARG A 101 1.32 -0.28 9.40
N GLY A 102 1.89 0.91 9.63
CA GLY A 102 2.62 1.22 10.87
C GLY A 102 3.77 0.25 11.19
N GLY A 103 4.48 -0.25 10.16
CA GLY A 103 5.56 -1.22 10.37
C GLY A 103 5.08 -2.64 10.68
N VAL A 104 3.78 -2.93 10.64
CA VAL A 104 3.24 -4.26 10.96
C VAL A 104 2.42 -4.82 9.79
N ILE A 105 2.51 -6.13 9.55
CA ILE A 105 1.62 -6.83 8.63
C ILE A 105 0.19 -6.81 9.19
N SER A 106 -0.62 -5.92 8.63
CA SER A 106 -2.05 -5.79 8.96
C SER A 106 -2.96 -6.84 8.31
N THR A 107 -2.41 -7.65 7.41
CA THR A 107 -3.18 -8.54 6.52
C THR A 107 -2.92 -10.00 6.87
N GLY A 108 -3.96 -10.84 6.94
CA GLY A 108 -3.80 -12.29 7.19
C GLY A 108 -3.10 -13.07 6.06
N SER A 109 -3.32 -12.68 4.79
CA SER A 109 -2.61 -13.19 3.61
C SER A 109 -1.84 -12.04 2.93
N PRO A 110 -0.62 -11.69 3.41
CA PRO A 110 0.23 -10.68 2.80
C PRO A 110 0.69 -11.11 1.39
N CYS A 111 1.08 -10.15 0.56
CA CYS A 111 1.53 -10.45 -0.78
C CYS A 111 2.92 -11.11 -0.79
N PRO A 112 3.36 -11.71 -1.92
CA PRO A 112 4.62 -12.47 -1.99
C PRO A 112 5.85 -11.70 -1.54
N ILE A 113 5.89 -10.39 -1.84
CA ILE A 113 6.96 -9.49 -1.40
C ILE A 113 6.83 -9.11 0.09
N CYS A 114 5.63 -8.79 0.59
CA CYS A 114 5.49 -8.32 1.98
C CYS A 114 5.52 -9.44 3.02
N ARG A 115 5.26 -10.69 2.61
CA ARG A 115 5.28 -11.84 3.53
C ARG A 115 6.69 -12.20 3.96
N ASP A 116 7.66 -12.05 3.06
CA ASP A 116 9.06 -12.42 3.25
C ASP A 116 9.90 -11.16 3.38
N GLU A 117 10.53 -10.98 4.53
CA GLU A 117 11.27 -9.78 4.89
C GLU A 117 12.52 -9.58 4.02
N TYR A 118 13.10 -10.68 3.55
CA TYR A 118 14.36 -10.67 2.81
C TYR A 118 14.17 -10.37 1.33
N LEU A 119 12.94 -10.27 0.83
CA LEU A 119 12.65 -9.92 -0.56
C LEU A 119 12.51 -8.40 -0.71
N ILE A 120 13.65 -7.76 -0.97
CA ILE A 120 13.74 -6.30 -1.02
C ILE A 120 13.78 -5.86 -2.48
N LEU A 121 12.83 -5.01 -2.85
CA LEU A 121 12.76 -4.41 -4.18
C LEU A 121 13.76 -3.25 -4.26
N ASP A 122 14.91 -3.52 -4.86
CA ASP A 122 15.97 -2.54 -5.12
C ASP A 122 16.52 -2.74 -6.53
N TYR A 123 17.01 -1.66 -7.15
CA TYR A 123 17.53 -1.69 -8.51
C TYR A 123 18.79 -2.56 -8.67
N ARG A 124 19.54 -2.77 -7.58
CA ARG A 124 20.72 -3.65 -7.55
C ARG A 124 20.35 -5.13 -7.56
N ASN A 125 19.15 -5.50 -7.12
CA ASN A 125 18.72 -6.89 -7.00
C ASN A 125 18.06 -7.40 -8.29
N ILE A 126 18.88 -7.57 -9.34
CA ILE A 126 18.41 -7.93 -10.68
C ILE A 126 17.73 -9.30 -10.71
N ASP A 127 18.24 -10.26 -9.93
CA ASP A 127 17.72 -11.64 -9.86
C ASP A 127 16.27 -11.67 -9.33
N LEU A 128 15.92 -10.76 -8.42
CA LEU A 128 14.55 -10.60 -7.96
C LEU A 128 13.69 -9.87 -9.00
N LEU A 129 14.19 -8.75 -9.54
CA LEU A 129 13.43 -7.90 -10.46
C LEU A 129 13.04 -8.63 -11.75
N LYS A 130 13.94 -9.46 -12.30
CA LYS A 130 13.69 -10.26 -13.51
C LYS A 130 12.44 -11.14 -13.39
N GLN A 131 12.13 -11.64 -12.19
CA GLN A 131 10.95 -12.49 -11.96
C GLN A 131 9.61 -11.75 -12.14
N PHE A 132 9.63 -10.42 -12.15
CA PHE A 132 8.45 -9.58 -12.34
C PHE A 132 8.38 -8.96 -13.74
N ILE A 133 9.23 -9.40 -14.65
CA ILE A 133 9.27 -8.95 -16.05
C ILE A 133 8.89 -10.12 -16.94
N SER A 134 8.09 -9.86 -17.98
CA SER A 134 7.81 -10.83 -19.02
C SER A 134 9.07 -11.12 -19.82
N GLU A 135 9.46 -12.40 -19.91
CA GLU A 135 10.65 -12.82 -20.67
C GLU A 135 10.55 -12.47 -22.17
N HIS A 136 9.34 -12.50 -22.73
CA HIS A 136 9.12 -12.24 -24.15
C HIS A 136 8.87 -10.77 -24.46
N SER A 137 8.05 -10.10 -23.65
CA SER A 137 7.62 -8.73 -23.93
C SER A 137 8.53 -7.66 -23.32
N GLY A 138 9.34 -8.02 -22.31
CA GLY A 138 10.12 -7.06 -21.53
C GLY A 138 9.26 -6.11 -20.67
N GLU A 139 7.95 -6.34 -20.61
CA GLU A 139 6.99 -5.56 -19.85
C GLU A 139 6.92 -5.99 -18.38
N ILE A 140 6.63 -5.04 -17.50
CA ILE A 140 6.46 -5.29 -16.07
C ILE A 140 5.12 -5.98 -15.84
N LEU A 141 5.14 -7.16 -15.21
CA LEU A 141 3.93 -7.92 -14.89
C LEU A 141 3.04 -7.13 -13.94
N SER A 142 1.77 -6.94 -14.32
CA SER A 142 0.81 -6.20 -13.51
C SER A 142 0.58 -6.84 -12.13
N TYR A 143 0.21 -6.04 -11.14
CA TYR A 143 -0.15 -6.55 -9.81
C TYR A 143 -1.38 -7.45 -9.81
N ASN A 144 -2.23 -7.41 -10.85
CA ASN A 144 -3.38 -8.31 -10.97
C ASN A 144 -2.90 -9.75 -11.25
N TYR A 145 -1.85 -9.88 -12.05
CA TYR A 145 -1.23 -11.17 -12.36
C TYR A 145 -0.36 -11.69 -11.21
N THR A 146 0.52 -10.85 -10.66
CA THR A 146 1.47 -11.25 -9.61
C THR A 146 0.87 -11.26 -8.19
N GLY A 147 -0.28 -10.62 -7.98
CA GLY A 147 -0.95 -10.56 -6.68
C GLY A 147 -0.30 -9.63 -5.65
N ILE A 148 0.68 -8.80 -6.04
CA ILE A 148 1.34 -7.85 -5.13
C ILE A 148 0.45 -6.67 -4.73
N CYS A 149 0.74 -6.04 -3.59
CA CYS A 149 0.03 -4.81 -3.20
C CYS A 149 0.44 -3.64 -4.09
N GLN A 150 -0.43 -2.62 -4.22
CA GLN A 150 -0.18 -1.49 -5.12
C GLN A 150 1.08 -0.71 -4.73
N LYS A 151 1.40 -0.59 -3.44
CA LYS A 151 2.64 0.04 -2.99
C LYS A 151 3.88 -0.74 -3.47
N ALA A 152 3.92 -2.05 -3.22
CA ALA A 152 5.03 -2.87 -3.70
C ALA A 152 5.17 -2.85 -5.22
N TYR A 153 4.07 -2.76 -5.97
CA TYR A 153 4.13 -2.58 -7.43
C TYR A 153 4.73 -1.24 -7.84
N LYS A 154 4.40 -0.14 -7.15
CA LYS A 154 5.03 1.16 -7.39
C LYS A 154 6.53 1.10 -7.10
N ASP A 155 6.91 0.50 -5.96
CA ASP A 155 8.31 0.34 -5.57
C ASP A 155 9.07 -0.51 -6.60
N LEU A 156 8.44 -1.57 -7.11
CA LEU A 156 8.94 -2.41 -8.21
C LEU A 156 9.16 -1.61 -9.49
N CYS A 157 8.16 -0.83 -9.94
CA CYS A 157 8.29 0.02 -11.12
C CYS A 157 9.48 0.98 -11.00
N VAL A 158 9.61 1.66 -9.85
CA VAL A 158 10.73 2.57 -9.58
C VAL A 158 12.06 1.82 -9.62
N ALA A 159 12.16 0.65 -8.99
CA ALA A 159 13.38 -0.15 -8.97
C ALA A 159 13.78 -0.63 -10.38
N ILE A 160 12.82 -1.06 -11.20
CA ILE A 160 13.06 -1.48 -12.59
C ILE A 160 13.48 -0.29 -13.45
N THR A 161 12.80 0.85 -13.36
CA THR A 161 13.17 2.05 -14.10
C THR A 161 14.59 2.48 -13.75
N LYS A 162 14.93 2.54 -12.46
CA LYS A 162 16.30 2.81 -12.01
C LYS A 162 17.30 1.78 -12.57
N ALA A 163 16.98 0.48 -12.52
CA ALA A 163 17.87 -0.56 -13.03
C ALA A 163 18.13 -0.42 -14.54
N LYS A 164 17.11 0.01 -15.32
CA LYS A 164 17.25 0.33 -16.74
C LYS A 164 18.13 1.56 -16.97
N GLU A 165 17.93 2.63 -16.19
CA GLU A 165 18.72 3.87 -16.27
C GLU A 165 20.20 3.63 -15.91
N TYR A 166 20.48 2.81 -14.89
CA TYR A 166 21.85 2.43 -14.53
C TYR A 166 22.49 1.40 -15.49
N GLY A 167 21.75 0.89 -16.48
CA GLY A 167 22.23 -0.12 -17.41
C GLY A 167 22.43 -1.51 -16.78
N LEU A 168 21.87 -1.75 -15.59
CA LEU A 168 21.92 -3.06 -14.92
C LEU A 168 20.95 -4.07 -15.55
N LEU A 169 19.86 -3.57 -16.13
CA LEU A 169 18.83 -4.38 -16.77
C LEU A 169 18.75 -4.05 -18.26
N SER A 170 18.94 -5.05 -19.10
CA SER A 170 18.78 -4.93 -20.56
C SER A 170 17.30 -4.76 -20.94
N TYR A 171 17.03 -3.88 -21.90
CA TYR A 171 15.71 -3.68 -22.47
C TYR A 171 15.83 -3.17 -23.90
N ASP A 172 14.75 -3.33 -24.68
CA ASP A 172 14.73 -2.88 -26.07
C ASP A 172 14.56 -1.38 -26.16
N VAL A 173 15.45 -0.72 -26.90
CA VAL A 173 15.40 0.71 -27.20
C VAL A 173 15.02 0.88 -28.67
N PRO A 174 13.92 1.57 -29.00
CA PRO A 174 13.56 1.79 -30.39
C PRO A 174 14.57 2.72 -31.06
N PHE A 175 14.96 2.38 -32.29
CA PHE A 175 15.73 3.28 -33.14
C PHE A 175 14.89 4.52 -33.49
N ARG A 176 15.49 5.71 -33.35
CA ARG A 176 14.90 6.98 -33.79
C ARG A 176 15.61 7.44 -35.05
N TYR A 177 14.83 7.70 -36.10
CA TYR A 177 15.33 8.29 -37.34
C TYR A 177 15.10 9.79 -37.30
N TYR A 178 16.10 10.57 -37.68
CA TYR A 178 16.02 12.04 -37.78
C TYR A 178 16.20 12.44 -39.24
N ASP A 179 15.36 13.36 -39.72
CA ASP A 179 15.56 13.99 -41.02
C ASP A 179 16.45 15.23 -40.86
N TYR A 180 17.70 15.11 -41.29
CA TYR A 180 18.68 16.19 -41.19
C TYR A 180 18.46 17.31 -42.22
N SER A 181 17.58 17.13 -43.21
CA SER A 181 17.27 18.17 -44.19
C SER A 181 16.53 19.36 -43.57
N GLU A 182 15.74 19.14 -42.51
CA GLU A 182 15.03 20.19 -41.75
C GLU A 182 15.98 21.23 -41.12
N TRP A 183 17.25 20.85 -40.88
CA TRP A 183 18.22 21.68 -40.17
C TRP A 183 19.22 22.39 -41.10
N LYS A 184 19.05 22.22 -42.41
CA LYS A 184 19.97 22.74 -43.42
C LYS A 184 19.37 24.00 -44.06
N ASN A 185 19.63 25.16 -43.45
CA ASN A 185 19.40 26.48 -44.06
C ASN A 185 20.37 26.75 -45.21
#